data_AF-A0A3D3GI07-F1
#
_entry.id   AF-A0A3D3GI07-F1
#
_cell.length_a   1.000
_cell.length_b   1.000
_cell.length_c   1.000
_cell.angle_alpha   90.00
_cell.angle_beta   90.00
_cell.angle_gamma   90.00
#
_symmetry.space_group_name_H-M   'P 1'
#
loop_
_entity.id
_entity.type
_entity.pdbx_description
1 polymer ?
#
loop_
_entity_poly.entity_id
_entity_poly.type
_entity_poly.pdbx_seq_one_letter_code
_entity_poly.pdbx_strand_id
1 'polypeptide(L)'
;MFLKYLLFTALISNASSGVAMIKIANAAPSPSPLHNEVMVTLFGQPCLLAGPLDKDVLKAIHTISPEQTFIDPSTPSADSIHKVIEKIRNTKNTPSWLENYRVRRLKRLEALFAFTNGLSSAKAAKKSEPLLNAVKPLLSERLFKKFLALASEVGTKKSDPNFEIKLMDSFSEMIEPDPEEDFHRSIRRMNVRYSCEFADEGDSHDESSDEPGAP
;
A
#
# COMPACT_ATOMS: atom_id res chain seq x y z
N MET A 1 13.97 6.08 -5.44
CA MET A 1 13.53 7.28 -4.68
C MET A 1 12.59 6.88 -3.52
N PHE A 2 12.88 5.80 -2.78
CA PHE A 2 12.01 5.30 -1.71
C PHE A 2 12.86 4.70 -0.57
N LEU A 3 13.44 5.58 0.25
CA LEU A 3 13.99 5.23 1.57
C LEU A 3 14.12 6.50 2.42
N LYS A 4 13.00 7.18 2.63
CA LYS A 4 12.84 8.23 3.64
C LYS A 4 11.47 8.02 4.24
N TYR A 5 11.32 8.22 5.54
CA TYR A 5 10.13 7.97 6.37
C TYR A 5 10.06 6.60 7.04
N LEU A 6 11.01 6.33 7.93
CA LEU A 6 10.74 5.62 9.18
C LEU A 6 11.72 6.12 10.25
N LEU A 7 11.37 7.25 10.86
CA LEU A 7 12.02 7.77 12.07
C LEU A 7 10.99 8.63 12.79
N PHE A 8 10.15 7.99 13.61
CA PHE A 8 9.34 8.68 14.61
C PHE A 8 10.13 8.74 15.91
N THR A 9 10.70 9.91 16.19
CA THR A 9 11.28 10.24 17.50
C THR A 9 10.15 10.48 18.49
N ALA A 10 10.06 9.62 19.51
CA ALA A 10 9.24 9.86 20.69
C ALA A 10 10.04 10.73 21.67
N LEU A 11 9.64 12.00 21.82
CA LEU A 11 10.08 12.89 22.89
C LEU A 11 8.83 13.54 23.49
N ILE A 12 8.35 13.01 24.62
CA ILE A 12 7.44 13.74 25.50
C ILE A 12 8.06 13.76 26.88
N SER A 13 8.25 14.99 27.34
CA SER A 13 8.91 15.39 28.57
C SER A 13 8.02 15.15 29.79
N ASN A 14 8.62 14.65 30.87
CA ASN A 14 7.99 14.47 32.18
C ASN A 14 7.80 15.82 32.89
N ALA A 15 6.58 16.11 33.34
CA ALA A 15 6.34 16.95 34.53
C ALA A 15 4.89 16.80 35.02
N SER A 16 4.69 16.24 36.20
CA SER A 16 3.84 16.85 37.25
C SER A 16 3.98 16.08 38.58
N SER A 17 4.30 16.85 39.62
CA SER A 17 4.15 16.46 41.03
C SER A 17 2.80 16.94 41.54
N GLY A 18 2.09 16.12 42.30
CA GLY A 18 0.90 16.55 43.05
C GLY A 18 0.08 15.39 43.59
N VAL A 19 0.29 15.05 44.87
CA VAL A 19 -0.36 13.97 45.62
C VAL A 19 -1.81 14.33 45.97
N ALA A 20 -2.75 13.42 45.68
CA ALA A 20 -4.02 13.31 46.40
C ALA A 20 -4.45 11.85 46.46
N MET A 21 -4.33 11.25 47.65
CA MET A 21 -4.84 9.91 47.97
C MET A 21 -6.34 9.98 48.19
N ILE A 22 -7.13 9.50 47.21
CA ILE A 22 -8.54 9.13 47.40
C ILE A 22 -8.63 7.62 47.25
N LYS A 23 -9.18 7.00 48.30
CA LYS A 23 -9.34 5.57 48.50
C LYS A 23 -10.78 5.18 48.11
N ILE A 24 -10.91 3.96 47.57
CA ILE A 24 -12.11 3.10 47.51
C ILE A 24 -13.07 3.32 46.33
N ALA A 25 -13.08 2.37 45.40
CA ALA A 25 -14.28 1.64 44.98
C ALA A 25 -13.87 0.34 44.25
N ASN A 26 -14.57 -0.75 44.57
CA ASN A 26 -14.38 -2.07 43.97
C ASN A 26 -14.37 -2.00 42.44
N ALA A 27 -13.24 -2.35 41.83
CA ALA A 27 -13.14 -2.54 40.39
C ALA A 27 -13.99 -3.76 40.01
N ALA A 28 -15.19 -3.50 39.50
CA ALA A 28 -15.91 -4.50 38.71
C ALA A 28 -14.94 -4.99 37.62
N PRO A 29 -14.91 -6.30 37.29
CA PRO A 29 -14.13 -6.79 36.16
C PRO A 29 -14.61 -6.04 34.92
N SER A 30 -13.82 -5.06 34.48
CA SER A 30 -14.00 -4.39 33.20
C SER A 30 -14.03 -5.51 32.18
N PRO A 31 -15.14 -5.76 31.47
CA PRO A 31 -15.15 -6.75 30.41
C PRO A 31 -14.11 -6.27 29.40
N SER A 32 -12.95 -6.92 29.39
CA SER A 32 -11.92 -6.66 28.40
C SER A 32 -12.63 -6.74 27.05
N PRO A 33 -12.62 -5.66 26.24
CA PRO A 33 -13.28 -5.70 24.95
C PRO A 33 -12.77 -6.94 24.21
N LEU A 34 -13.71 -7.76 23.71
CA LEU A 34 -13.40 -8.95 22.92
C LEU A 34 -12.54 -8.51 21.73
N HIS A 35 -11.22 -8.63 21.90
CA HIS A 35 -10.26 -8.38 20.85
C HIS A 35 -10.23 -9.63 20.00
N ASN A 36 -10.79 -9.53 18.81
CA ASN A 36 -10.59 -10.53 17.79
C ASN A 36 -9.23 -10.29 17.15
N GLU A 37 -8.60 -11.39 16.76
CA GLU A 37 -7.28 -11.40 16.17
C GLU A 37 -7.26 -12.33 14.97
N VAL A 38 -6.52 -11.94 13.94
CA VAL A 38 -6.23 -12.76 12.76
C VAL A 38 -4.76 -12.63 12.40
N MET A 39 -4.12 -13.75 12.10
CA MET A 39 -2.77 -13.76 11.52
C MET A 39 -2.86 -13.43 10.04
N VAL A 40 -2.03 -12.50 9.60
CA VAL A 40 -1.94 -12.02 8.22
C VAL A 40 -0.47 -11.93 7.79
N THR A 41 -0.22 -11.71 6.51
CA THR A 41 1.13 -11.53 5.98
C THR A 41 1.25 -10.13 5.37
N LEU A 42 2.17 -9.31 5.89
CA LEU A 42 2.52 -8.02 5.31
C LEU A 42 3.97 -8.05 4.86
N PHE A 43 4.22 -7.70 3.60
CA PHE A 43 5.57 -7.70 3.01
C PHE A 43 6.37 -9.01 3.23
N GLY A 44 5.68 -10.15 3.21
CA GLY A 44 6.28 -11.47 3.43
C GLY A 44 6.49 -11.83 4.91
N GLN A 45 6.19 -10.94 5.85
CA GLN A 45 6.35 -11.17 7.28
C GLN A 45 5.01 -11.48 7.95
N PRO A 46 4.97 -12.40 8.94
CA PRO A 46 3.78 -12.67 9.72
C PRO A 46 3.45 -11.48 10.62
N CYS A 47 2.20 -11.03 10.57
CA CYS A 47 1.69 -9.97 11.43
C CYS A 47 0.36 -10.38 12.06
N LEU A 48 0.16 -9.97 13.30
CA LEU A 48 -1.09 -10.04 14.01
C LEU A 48 -1.92 -8.79 13.69
N LEU A 49 -3.15 -8.98 13.20
CA LEU A 49 -4.13 -7.91 13.03
C LEU A 49 -5.21 -8.07 14.10
N ALA A 50 -5.30 -7.11 15.01
CA ALA A 50 -6.16 -7.16 16.19
C ALA A 50 -7.09 -5.94 16.27
N GLY A 51 -8.30 -6.14 16.80
CA GLY A 51 -9.26 -5.04 17.00
C GLY A 51 -10.63 -5.49 17.52
N PRO A 52 -11.55 -4.54 17.77
CA PRO A 52 -12.89 -4.81 18.29
C PRO A 52 -13.88 -5.28 17.20
N LEU A 53 -13.38 -5.70 16.04
CA LEU A 53 -14.18 -6.07 14.86
C LEU A 53 -14.18 -7.59 14.67
N ASP A 54 -15.18 -8.13 13.98
CA ASP A 54 -15.21 -9.56 13.68
C ASP A 54 -14.02 -10.01 12.81
N LYS A 55 -13.61 -11.27 12.96
CA LYS A 55 -12.49 -11.84 12.21
C LYS A 55 -12.64 -11.69 10.70
N ASP A 56 -13.86 -11.81 10.17
CA ASP A 56 -14.12 -11.64 8.74
C ASP A 56 -13.96 -10.19 8.28
N VAL A 57 -14.27 -9.22 9.14
CA VAL A 57 -14.03 -7.80 8.90
C VAL A 57 -12.53 -7.50 8.94
N LEU A 58 -11.79 -8.06 9.90
CA LEU A 58 -10.32 -7.92 9.96
C LEU A 58 -9.65 -8.52 8.71
N LYS A 59 -10.12 -9.68 8.23
CA LYS A 59 -9.66 -10.26 6.95
C LYS A 59 -10.00 -9.36 5.75
N ALA A 60 -11.20 -8.77 5.73
CA ALA A 60 -11.59 -7.85 4.66
C ALA A 60 -10.72 -6.59 4.65
N ILE A 61 -10.43 -6.02 5.83
CA ILE A 61 -9.49 -4.89 6.01
C ILE A 61 -8.12 -5.24 5.43
N HIS A 62 -7.56 -6.39 5.81
CA HIS A 62 -6.28 -6.83 5.29
C HIS A 62 -6.33 -7.03 3.77
N THR A 63 -7.37 -7.66 3.24
CA THR A 63 -7.52 -7.97 1.81
C THR A 63 -7.42 -6.72 0.92
N ILE A 64 -7.96 -5.59 1.39
CA ILE A 64 -7.92 -4.32 0.66
C ILE A 64 -6.74 -3.42 1.07
N SER A 65 -5.85 -3.86 1.95
CA SER A 65 -4.78 -2.99 2.46
C SER A 65 -3.80 -2.57 1.35
N PRO A 66 -3.10 -1.42 1.51
CA PRO A 66 -2.12 -0.94 0.53
C PRO A 66 -1.07 -2.00 0.17
N GLU A 67 -0.65 -2.80 1.15
CA GLU A 67 0.36 -3.85 1.02
C GLU A 67 -0.14 -5.02 0.19
N GLN A 68 -1.42 -5.40 0.35
CA GLN A 68 -2.05 -6.47 -0.42
C GLN A 68 -2.40 -6.06 -1.85
N THR A 69 -2.40 -4.76 -2.11
CA THR A 69 -2.74 -4.15 -3.40
C THR A 69 -1.52 -3.47 -4.04
N PHE A 70 -0.32 -3.73 -3.52
CA PHE A 70 0.92 -3.18 -4.04
C PHE A 70 1.16 -3.68 -5.47
N ILE A 71 1.46 -2.75 -6.36
CA ILE A 71 1.87 -3.02 -7.74
C ILE A 71 3.26 -2.43 -7.88
N ASP A 72 4.21 -3.25 -8.29
CA ASP A 72 5.56 -2.77 -8.58
C ASP A 72 5.49 -1.72 -9.71
N PRO A 73 5.85 -0.45 -9.42
CA PRO A 73 5.78 0.62 -10.42
C PRO A 73 6.79 0.43 -11.55
N SER A 74 7.85 -0.37 -11.34
CA SER A 74 8.87 -0.62 -12.37
C SER A 74 8.41 -1.62 -13.43
N THR A 75 7.53 -2.56 -13.06
CA THR A 75 7.06 -3.63 -13.94
C THR A 75 5.55 -3.91 -13.78
N PRO A 76 4.69 -2.89 -13.97
CA PRO A 76 3.25 -3.07 -13.79
C PRO A 76 2.69 -4.01 -14.86
N SER A 77 2.24 -5.19 -14.44
CA SER A 77 1.53 -6.15 -15.30
C SER A 77 0.02 -5.91 -15.26
N ALA A 78 -0.62 -5.85 -16.44
CA ALA A 78 -2.07 -5.69 -16.56
C ALA A 78 -2.82 -6.81 -15.84
N ASP A 79 -2.33 -8.05 -15.94
CA ASP A 79 -2.93 -9.21 -15.28
C ASP A 79 -2.85 -9.10 -13.75
N SER A 80 -1.71 -8.65 -13.22
CA SER A 80 -1.52 -8.44 -11.79
C SER A 80 -2.46 -7.35 -11.27
N ILE A 81 -2.57 -6.22 -11.98
CA ILE A 81 -3.48 -5.14 -11.62
C ILE A 81 -4.93 -5.61 -11.66
N HIS A 82 -5.32 -6.35 -12.72
CA HIS A 82 -6.67 -6.88 -12.87
C HIS A 82 -7.04 -7.85 -11.73
N LYS A 83 -6.14 -8.76 -11.35
CA LYS A 83 -6.33 -9.65 -10.20
C LYS A 83 -6.57 -8.89 -8.91
N VAL A 84 -5.82 -7.80 -8.68
CA VAL A 84 -5.99 -6.95 -7.50
C VAL A 84 -7.34 -6.22 -7.53
N ILE A 85 -7.74 -5.66 -8.68
CA ILE A 85 -9.07 -5.02 -8.86
C ILE A 85 -10.18 -6.01 -8.50
N GLU A 86 -10.14 -7.21 -9.06
CA GLU A 86 -11.15 -8.24 -8.79
C GLU A 86 -11.14 -8.70 -7.33
N LYS A 87 -9.97 -8.83 -6.70
CA LYS A 87 -9.86 -9.13 -5.27
C LYS A 87 -10.54 -8.05 -4.41
N ILE A 88 -10.29 -6.77 -4.69
CA ILE A 88 -10.91 -5.65 -3.94
C ILE A 88 -12.43 -5.58 -4.18
N ARG A 89 -12.88 -5.74 -5.43
CA ARG A 89 -14.32 -5.72 -5.78
C ARG A 89 -15.10 -6.84 -5.11
N ASN A 90 -14.51 -8.03 -5.06
CA ASN A 90 -15.14 -9.22 -4.47
C ASN A 90 -14.99 -9.29 -2.94
N THR A 91 -14.24 -8.37 -2.33
CA THR A 91 -14.14 -8.31 -0.87
C THR A 91 -15.48 -7.87 -0.28
N LYS A 92 -16.06 -8.73 0.56
CA LYS A 92 -17.29 -8.47 1.30
C LYS A 92 -16.97 -7.92 2.69
N ASN A 93 -17.97 -7.36 3.36
CA ASN A 93 -17.88 -6.89 4.76
C ASN A 93 -16.83 -5.80 5.00
N THR A 94 -16.51 -4.99 3.98
CA THR A 94 -15.67 -3.81 4.16
C THR A 94 -16.39 -2.79 5.06
N PRO A 95 -15.76 -2.32 6.14
CA PRO A 95 -16.33 -1.26 6.97
C PRO A 95 -16.62 0.00 6.17
N SER A 96 -17.73 0.69 6.48
CA SER A 96 -18.11 1.94 5.81
C SER A 96 -17.01 3.01 5.86
N TRP A 97 -16.21 3.04 6.93
CA TRP A 97 -15.06 3.93 7.06
C TRP A 97 -13.99 3.74 5.98
N LEU A 98 -13.86 2.52 5.45
CA LEU A 98 -12.92 2.17 4.38
C LEU A 98 -13.52 2.26 2.97
N GLU A 99 -14.81 2.58 2.85
CA GLU A 99 -15.49 2.57 1.54
C GLU A 99 -14.93 3.66 0.61
N ASN A 100 -14.68 4.86 1.13
CA ASN A 100 -14.06 5.92 0.34
C ASN A 100 -12.65 5.52 -0.13
N TYR A 101 -11.84 4.93 0.75
CA TYR A 101 -10.54 4.40 0.39
C TYR A 101 -10.67 3.34 -0.72
N ARG A 102 -11.59 2.38 -0.58
CA ARG A 102 -11.84 1.31 -1.55
C ARG A 102 -12.18 1.85 -2.93
N VAL A 103 -13.10 2.82 -3.01
CA VAL A 103 -13.52 3.46 -4.26
C VAL A 103 -12.35 4.19 -4.93
N ARG A 104 -11.61 5.01 -4.17
CA ARG A 104 -10.46 5.76 -4.70
C ARG A 104 -9.34 4.83 -5.17
N ARG A 105 -9.08 3.75 -4.41
CA ARG A 105 -8.07 2.74 -4.75
C ARG A 105 -8.44 2.01 -6.04
N LEU A 106 -9.70 1.56 -6.16
CA LEU A 106 -10.20 0.91 -7.38
C LEU A 106 -10.06 1.82 -8.60
N LYS A 107 -10.50 3.07 -8.49
CA LYS A 107 -10.38 4.04 -9.59
C LYS A 107 -8.93 4.26 -10.03
N ARG A 108 -8.00 4.36 -9.09
CA ARG A 108 -6.56 4.47 -9.38
C ARG A 108 -6.03 3.21 -10.08
N LEU A 109 -6.38 2.01 -9.58
CA LEU A 109 -5.96 0.74 -10.18
C LEU A 109 -6.55 0.54 -11.58
N GLU A 110 -7.81 0.90 -11.80
CA GLU A 110 -8.46 0.87 -13.12
C GLU A 110 -7.74 1.79 -14.11
N ALA A 111 -7.29 2.96 -13.66
CA ALA A 111 -6.51 3.86 -14.48
C ALA A 111 -5.15 3.28 -14.87
N LEU A 112 -4.44 2.67 -13.90
CA LEU A 112 -3.18 1.97 -14.16
C LEU A 112 -3.38 0.78 -15.11
N PHE A 113 -4.47 0.02 -14.95
CA PHE A 113 -4.81 -1.08 -15.84
C PHE A 113 -5.04 -0.59 -17.28
N ALA A 114 -5.83 0.47 -17.47
CA ALA A 114 -6.08 1.06 -18.77
C ALA A 114 -4.79 1.58 -19.41
N PHE A 115 -3.91 2.22 -18.64
CA PHE A 115 -2.60 2.66 -19.11
C PHE A 115 -1.75 1.47 -19.56
N THR A 116 -1.56 0.45 -18.73
CA THR A 116 -0.67 -0.68 -19.04
C THR A 116 -1.17 -1.45 -20.25
N ASN A 117 -2.48 -1.71 -20.34
CA ASN A 117 -3.06 -2.39 -21.49
C ASN A 117 -2.99 -1.53 -22.78
N GLY A 118 -3.27 -0.23 -22.63
CA GLY A 118 -3.14 0.75 -23.71
C GLY A 118 -1.72 0.87 -24.24
N LEU A 119 -0.72 0.89 -23.35
CA LEU A 119 0.70 0.95 -23.69
C LEU A 119 1.15 -0.32 -24.42
N SER A 120 0.74 -1.49 -23.92
CA SER A 120 1.00 -2.78 -24.60
C SER A 120 0.43 -2.79 -26.02
N SER A 121 -0.84 -2.37 -26.16
CA SER A 121 -1.52 -2.26 -27.46
C SER A 121 -0.84 -1.25 -28.39
N ALA A 122 -0.42 -0.10 -27.85
CA ALA A 122 0.28 0.94 -28.58
C ALA A 122 1.65 0.47 -29.09
N LYS A 123 2.39 -0.28 -28.28
CA LYS A 123 3.67 -0.91 -28.66
C LYS A 123 3.47 -1.93 -29.78
N ALA A 124 2.47 -2.80 -29.66
CA ALA A 124 2.14 -3.78 -30.69
C ALA A 124 1.75 -3.11 -32.03
N ALA A 125 0.95 -2.03 -31.97
CA ALA A 125 0.49 -1.28 -33.14
C ALA A 125 1.53 -0.29 -33.69
N LYS A 126 2.62 -0.02 -32.95
CA LYS A 126 3.61 1.05 -33.21
C LYS A 126 2.95 2.43 -33.39
N LYS A 127 1.91 2.67 -32.59
CA LYS A 127 1.01 3.83 -32.69
C LYS A 127 0.58 4.25 -31.29
N SER A 128 0.51 5.55 -31.02
CA SER A 128 0.15 6.07 -29.69
C SER A 128 -1.36 6.03 -29.42
N GLU A 129 -2.18 5.96 -30.47
CA GLU A 129 -3.64 6.06 -30.41
C GLU A 129 -4.29 5.05 -29.45
N PRO A 130 -3.89 3.75 -29.38
CA PRO A 130 -4.47 2.82 -28.42
C PRO A 130 -4.29 3.26 -26.97
N LEU A 131 -3.11 3.76 -26.62
CA LEU A 131 -2.82 4.29 -25.27
C LEU A 131 -3.65 5.55 -25.01
N LEU A 132 -3.65 6.49 -25.96
CA LEU A 132 -4.39 7.74 -25.83
C LEU A 132 -5.89 7.49 -25.64
N ASN A 133 -6.48 6.58 -26.41
CA ASN A 133 -7.89 6.23 -26.29
C ASN A 133 -8.21 5.57 -24.94
N ALA A 134 -7.32 4.71 -24.43
CA ALA A 134 -7.50 4.06 -23.14
C ALA A 134 -7.48 5.04 -21.97
N VAL A 135 -6.60 6.06 -21.99
CA VAL A 135 -6.45 7.00 -20.87
C VAL A 135 -7.32 8.25 -20.97
N LYS A 136 -7.82 8.59 -22.16
CA LYS A 136 -8.67 9.77 -22.39
C LYS A 136 -9.84 9.91 -21.40
N PRO A 137 -10.65 8.87 -21.10
CA PRO A 137 -11.77 9.02 -20.16
C PRO A 137 -11.33 9.20 -18.70
N LEU A 138 -10.06 8.98 -18.38
CA LEU A 138 -9.52 8.98 -17.02
C LEU A 138 -8.87 10.31 -16.63
N LEU A 139 -8.56 11.15 -17.62
CA LEU A 139 -7.87 12.42 -17.43
C LEU A 139 -8.79 13.60 -17.75
N SER A 140 -8.64 14.69 -17.01
CA SER A 140 -9.25 15.96 -17.42
C SER A 140 -8.64 16.43 -18.76
N GLU A 141 -9.38 17.23 -19.54
CA GLU A 141 -8.90 17.71 -20.83
C GLU A 141 -7.52 18.39 -20.75
N ARG A 142 -7.29 19.16 -19.68
CA ARG A 142 -6.00 19.82 -19.41
C ARG A 142 -4.86 18.82 -19.21
N LEU A 143 -5.08 17.79 -18.41
CA LEU A 143 -4.07 16.75 -18.13
C LEU A 143 -3.86 15.87 -19.36
N PHE A 144 -4.93 15.53 -20.07
CA PHE A 144 -4.86 14.76 -21.31
C PHE A 144 -4.01 15.46 -22.37
N LYS A 145 -4.14 16.79 -22.55
CA LYS A 145 -3.28 17.56 -23.48
C LYS A 145 -1.79 17.48 -23.11
N LYS A 146 -1.46 17.51 -21.81
CA LYS A 146 -0.07 17.33 -21.35
C LYS A 146 0.44 15.92 -21.63
N PHE A 147 -0.40 14.92 -21.34
CA PHE A 147 -0.06 13.52 -21.56
C PHE A 147 0.14 13.21 -23.05
N LEU A 148 -0.68 13.80 -23.93
CA LEU A 148 -0.64 13.59 -25.37
C LEU A 148 0.73 13.91 -25.97
N ALA A 149 1.36 15.00 -25.55
CA ALA A 149 2.69 15.38 -26.04
C ALA A 149 3.72 14.27 -25.74
N LEU A 150 3.72 13.75 -24.51
CA LEU A 150 4.63 12.69 -24.08
C LEU A 150 4.31 11.34 -24.75
N ALA A 151 3.04 10.98 -24.82
CA ALA A 151 2.57 9.72 -25.41
C ALA A 151 2.69 9.68 -26.94
N SER A 152 2.77 10.83 -27.62
CA SER A 152 2.96 10.89 -29.09
C SER A 152 4.27 10.27 -29.56
N GLU A 153 5.26 10.15 -28.66
CA GLU A 153 6.54 9.50 -28.92
C GLU A 153 6.46 7.97 -28.83
N VAL A 154 5.32 7.42 -28.39
CA VAL A 154 5.05 5.98 -28.35
C VAL A 154 4.97 5.46 -29.79
N GLY A 155 5.91 4.57 -30.15
CA GLY A 155 6.04 3.98 -31.48
C GLY A 155 7.21 4.52 -32.29
N THR A 156 7.68 5.74 -32.01
CA THR A 156 8.90 6.29 -32.63
C THR A 156 10.15 5.93 -31.84
N LYS A 157 10.05 5.94 -30.50
CA LYS A 157 11.10 5.44 -29.60
C LYS A 157 10.98 3.94 -29.46
N LYS A 158 11.91 3.19 -30.08
CA LYS A 158 12.00 1.73 -29.92
C LYS A 158 12.22 1.40 -28.43
N SER A 159 11.22 0.78 -27.80
CA SER A 159 11.24 0.06 -26.50
C SER A 159 12.32 0.53 -25.51
N ASP A 160 12.42 1.83 -25.27
CA ASP A 160 13.35 2.41 -24.29
C ASP A 160 12.71 2.28 -22.90
N PRO A 161 13.24 1.44 -22.00
CA PRO A 161 12.65 1.24 -20.67
C PRO A 161 12.57 2.54 -19.87
N ASN A 162 13.52 3.47 -20.06
CA ASN A 162 13.51 4.75 -19.36
C ASN A 162 12.35 5.64 -19.82
N PHE A 163 11.97 5.55 -21.10
CA PHE A 163 10.82 6.25 -21.63
C PHE A 163 9.51 5.68 -21.06
N GLU A 164 9.39 4.36 -20.94
CA GLU A 164 8.21 3.71 -20.36
C GLU A 164 8.03 4.07 -18.89
N ILE A 165 9.11 4.05 -18.11
CA ILE A 165 9.11 4.51 -16.70
C ILE A 165 8.68 5.97 -16.63
N LYS A 166 9.29 6.87 -17.42
CA LYS A 166 8.92 8.30 -17.43
C LYS A 166 7.46 8.53 -17.81
N LEU A 167 6.95 7.76 -18.78
CA LEU A 167 5.56 7.84 -19.23
C LEU A 167 4.60 7.38 -18.12
N MET A 168 4.95 6.31 -17.41
CA MET A 168 4.18 5.80 -16.26
C MET A 168 4.22 6.77 -15.07
N ASP A 169 5.39 7.31 -14.73
CA ASP A 169 5.54 8.30 -13.66
C ASP A 169 4.68 9.54 -13.96
N SER A 170 4.78 10.06 -15.19
CA SER A 170 3.98 11.21 -15.62
C SER A 170 2.49 10.91 -15.58
N PHE A 171 2.05 9.72 -16.00
CA PHE A 171 0.64 9.32 -15.88
C PHE A 171 0.18 9.19 -14.43
N SER A 172 1.03 8.61 -13.57
CA SER A 172 0.76 8.39 -12.14
C SER A 172 0.58 9.68 -11.36
N GLU A 173 1.26 10.75 -11.76
CA GLU A 173 1.10 12.11 -11.24
C GLU A 173 -0.18 12.81 -11.72
N MET A 174 -0.74 12.41 -12.87
CA MET A 174 -1.95 13.00 -13.45
C MET A 174 -3.25 12.36 -12.96
N ILE A 175 -3.19 11.11 -12.52
CA ILE A 175 -4.33 10.42 -11.92
C ILE A 175 -4.45 10.76 -10.43
N GLU A 176 -5.54 10.30 -9.82
CA GLU A 176 -5.82 10.53 -8.41
C GLU A 176 -4.69 9.97 -7.51
N PRO A 177 -4.19 10.72 -6.51
CA PRO A 177 -3.12 10.27 -5.63
C PRO A 177 -3.53 9.02 -4.84
N ASP A 178 -2.53 8.23 -4.44
CA ASP A 178 -2.75 7.01 -3.66
C ASP A 178 -3.51 7.33 -2.35
N PRO A 179 -4.67 6.72 -2.07
CA PRO A 179 -5.45 7.00 -0.86
C PRO A 179 -4.89 6.30 0.39
N GLU A 180 -3.62 5.94 0.44
CA GLU A 180 -2.98 5.23 1.55
C GLU A 180 -3.22 5.90 2.92
N GLU A 181 -3.12 7.23 2.99
CA GLU A 181 -3.37 7.95 4.25
C GLU A 181 -4.83 7.84 4.72
N ASP A 182 -5.79 7.70 3.79
CA ASP A 182 -7.20 7.45 4.15
C ASP A 182 -7.37 6.07 4.78
N PHE A 183 -6.62 5.07 4.31
CA PHE A 183 -6.60 3.73 4.92
C PHE A 183 -6.09 3.82 6.36
N HIS A 184 -4.88 4.36 6.57
CA HIS A 184 -4.28 4.47 7.91
C HIS A 184 -5.15 5.27 8.87
N ARG A 185 -5.76 6.37 8.41
CA ARG A 185 -6.72 7.15 9.21
C ARG A 185 -7.93 6.32 9.63
N SER A 186 -8.48 5.50 8.73
CA SER A 186 -9.65 4.67 8.98
C SER A 186 -9.33 3.53 9.96
N ILE A 187 -8.18 2.87 9.81
CA ILE A 187 -7.69 1.83 10.73
C ILE A 187 -7.56 2.36 12.15
N ARG A 188 -6.93 3.54 12.32
CA ARG A 188 -6.80 4.21 13.63
C ARG A 188 -8.17 4.50 14.25
N ARG A 189 -9.14 4.98 13.47
CA ARG A 189 -10.50 5.27 13.96
C ARG A 189 -11.26 4.03 14.43
N MET A 190 -10.99 2.87 13.83
CA MET A 190 -11.61 1.60 14.20
C MET A 190 -10.89 0.86 15.34
N ASN A 191 -9.82 1.45 15.90
CA ASN A 191 -8.96 0.80 16.90
C ASN A 191 -8.40 -0.56 16.42
N VAL A 192 -8.11 -0.66 15.13
CA VAL A 192 -7.46 -1.82 14.53
C VAL A 192 -5.94 -1.59 14.54
N ARG A 193 -5.17 -2.61 14.91
CA ARG A 193 -3.70 -2.52 15.04
C ARG A 193 -3.04 -3.68 14.33
N TYR A 194 -1.92 -3.37 13.66
CA TYR A 194 -1.00 -4.37 13.13
C TYR A 194 0.19 -4.51 14.09
N SER A 195 0.56 -5.74 14.41
CA SER A 195 1.78 -6.08 15.15
C SER A 195 2.55 -7.12 14.37
N CYS A 196 3.67 -6.73 13.77
CA CYS A 196 4.52 -7.64 13.01
C CYS A 196 5.68 -8.13 13.88
N GLU A 197 5.91 -9.43 13.87
CA GLU A 197 7.09 -10.02 14.49
C GLU A 197 8.14 -10.17 13.40
N PHE A 198 9.19 -9.36 13.46
CA PHE A 198 10.37 -9.55 12.63
C PHE A 198 11.25 -10.53 13.38
N ALA A 199 11.55 -11.68 12.77
CA ALA A 199 12.57 -12.54 13.30
C ALA A 199 13.88 -11.74 13.29
N ASP A 200 14.44 -11.48 14.48
CA ASP A 200 15.85 -11.12 14.60
C ASP A 200 16.61 -12.37 14.16
N GLU A 201 16.79 -12.55 12.85
CA GLU A 201 17.72 -13.52 12.30
C GLU A 201 19.09 -13.10 12.82
N GLY A 202 19.46 -13.69 13.96
CA GLY A 202 20.66 -13.36 14.67
C GLY A 202 21.84 -13.52 13.71
N ASP A 203 22.54 -12.41 13.46
CA ASP A 203 23.93 -12.40 13.05
C ASP A 203 24.74 -13.13 14.16
N SER A 204 24.61 -14.45 14.23
CA SER A 204 25.60 -15.29 14.88
C SER A 204 26.81 -15.32 13.96
N HIS A 205 27.53 -14.19 13.95
CA HIS A 205 28.87 -14.10 13.41
C HIS A 205 29.73 -14.96 14.34
N ASP A 206 29.78 -16.27 14.04
CA ASP A 206 30.77 -17.18 14.59
C ASP A 206 32.14 -16.70 14.07
N GLU A 207 32.76 -15.77 14.80
CA GLU A 207 34.19 -15.51 14.73
C GLU A 207 34.95 -16.73 15.28
N SER A 208 34.93 -17.85 14.55
CA SER A 208 35.87 -18.94 14.78
C SER A 208 37.26 -18.47 14.35
N SER A 209 37.99 -17.94 15.31
CA SER A 209 39.40 -17.58 15.19
C SER A 209 40.23 -18.87 15.18
N ASP A 210 40.31 -19.52 14.02
CA ASP A 210 41.29 -20.59 13.79
C ASP A 210 42.67 -19.95 13.63
N GLU A 211 43.42 -19.95 14.73
CA GLU A 211 44.84 -19.59 14.78
C GLU A 211 45.67 -20.75 14.18
N PRO A 212 46.41 -20.54 13.08
CA PRO A 212 47.26 -21.60 12.52
C PRO A 212 48.53 -21.74 13.36
N GLY A 213 48.62 -22.84 14.11
CA GLY A 213 49.85 -23.27 14.76
C GLY A 213 50.96 -23.54 13.73
N ALA A 214 52.05 -22.79 13.83
CA ALA A 214 53.26 -23.01 13.06
C ALA A 214 54.09 -24.18 13.67
N PRO A 215 54.72 -25.04 12.85
CA PRO A 215 55.80 -25.90 13.29
C PRO A 215 57.14 -25.16 13.42
#